data_AF-A0AAE1HCN8-F1
#
_entry.id   AF-A0AAE1HCN8-F1
#
_cell.length_a   1.000
_cell.length_b   1.000
_cell.length_c   1.000
_cell.angle_alpha   90.00
_cell.angle_beta   90.00
_cell.angle_gamma   90.00
#
_symmetry.space_group_name_H-M   'P 1'
#
loop_
_entity.id
_entity.type
_entity.pdbx_description
1 polymer ?
#
loop_
_entity_poly.entity_id
_entity_poly.type
_entity_poly.pdbx_seq_one_letter_code
_entity_poly.pdbx_strand_id
1 'polypeptide(L)'
;MATFEKLCQQLESKDECQFTMADLVAMMPEEETYSEKYLGMLLKDKYKDRVVIVERPDPSTIIFTCLLFAAEQGQKFFSVTFDQPLYWKATEIVLASPANSQLRNIIVRLCGFHLLLSFMGSIGHLMSGSGLEDP
;
A
#
# COMPACT_ATOMS: atom_id res chain seq x y z
N MET A 1 24.45 -15.54 -2.17
CA MET A 1 24.46 -14.15 -1.62
C MET A 1 24.31 -13.09 -2.71
N ALA A 2 25.06 -13.15 -3.82
CA ALA A 2 24.97 -12.17 -4.91
C ALA A 2 23.56 -12.04 -5.56
N THR A 3 22.78 -13.13 -5.58
CA THR A 3 21.43 -13.16 -6.16
C THR A 3 20.41 -12.35 -5.36
N PHE A 4 20.42 -12.51 -4.03
CA PHE A 4 19.50 -11.79 -3.13
C PHE A 4 19.81 -10.29 -3.07
N GLU A 5 21.07 -9.90 -3.13
CA GLU A 5 21.46 -8.49 -3.19
C GLU A 5 20.98 -7.81 -4.49
N LYS A 6 21.08 -8.50 -5.63
CA LYS A 6 20.54 -8.01 -6.91
C LYS A 6 19.02 -7.84 -6.85
N LEU A 7 18.29 -8.79 -6.26
CA LEU A 7 16.85 -8.65 -6.02
C LEU A 7 16.56 -7.39 -5.22
N CYS A 8 17.32 -7.14 -4.15
CA CYS A 8 17.12 -5.95 -3.32
C CYS A 8 17.41 -4.65 -4.08
N GLN A 9 18.48 -4.60 -4.88
CA GLN A 9 18.76 -3.43 -5.72
C GLN A 9 17.61 -3.16 -6.71
N GLN A 10 17.00 -4.22 -7.26
CA GLN A 10 15.85 -4.07 -8.14
C GLN A 10 14.63 -3.54 -7.39
N LEU A 11 14.33 -4.07 -6.20
CA LEU A 11 13.25 -3.58 -5.34
C LEU A 11 13.44 -2.10 -4.97
N GLU A 12 14.66 -1.70 -4.66
CA GLU A 12 15.00 -0.30 -4.31
C GLU A 12 14.97 0.65 -5.53
N SER A 13 15.11 0.12 -6.75
CA SER A 13 15.10 0.91 -7.99
C SER A 13 13.72 1.14 -8.59
N LYS A 14 12.71 0.36 -8.17
CA LYS A 14 11.34 0.46 -8.66
C LYS A 14 10.50 1.39 -7.80
N ASP A 15 9.61 2.17 -8.42
CA ASP A 15 8.58 2.95 -7.73
C ASP A 15 7.43 2.08 -7.20
N GLU A 16 7.37 0.80 -7.56
CA GLU A 16 6.38 -0.16 -7.06
C GLU A 16 6.70 -0.59 -5.62
N CYS A 17 5.72 -0.48 -4.72
CA CYS A 17 5.84 -0.86 -3.31
C CYS A 17 5.20 -2.22 -2.97
N GLN A 18 4.63 -2.93 -3.96
CA GLN A 18 3.92 -4.20 -3.75
C GLN A 18 4.36 -5.22 -4.80
N PHE A 19 4.72 -6.41 -4.33
CA PHE A 19 5.17 -7.53 -5.16
C PHE A 19 4.59 -8.84 -4.62
N THR A 20 4.20 -9.74 -5.51
CA THR A 20 3.87 -11.12 -5.15
C THR A 20 5.13 -11.97 -5.07
N MET A 21 5.05 -13.14 -4.42
CA MET A 21 6.16 -14.09 -4.40
C MET A 21 6.56 -14.54 -5.82
N ALA A 22 5.59 -14.65 -6.74
CA ALA A 22 5.85 -14.95 -8.14
C ALA A 22 6.67 -13.85 -8.83
N ASP A 23 6.36 -12.58 -8.56
CA ASP A 23 7.11 -11.44 -9.10
C ASP A 23 8.55 -11.43 -8.59
N LEU A 24 8.74 -11.70 -7.29
CA LEU A 24 10.06 -11.80 -6.68
C LEU A 24 10.89 -12.92 -7.31
N VAL A 25 10.29 -14.09 -7.53
CA VAL A 25 10.96 -15.23 -8.18
C VAL A 25 11.31 -14.90 -9.63
N ALA A 26 10.44 -14.23 -10.38
CA ALA A 26 10.71 -13.80 -11.75
C ALA A 26 11.83 -12.73 -11.85
N MET A 27 12.05 -11.96 -10.80
CA MET A 27 13.16 -10.98 -10.72
C MET A 27 14.50 -11.63 -10.35
N MET A 28 14.52 -12.92 -9.98
CA MET A 28 15.74 -13.66 -9.71
C MET A 28 16.18 -14.44 -10.96
N PRO A 29 17.50 -14.54 -11.23
CA PRO A 29 18.01 -15.42 -12.29
C PRO A 29 17.67 -16.90 -12.00
N GLU A 30 17.42 -17.67 -13.06
CA GLU A 30 16.87 -19.04 -13.03
C GLU A 30 17.68 -20.07 -12.20
N GLU A 31 18.92 -19.75 -11.82
CA GLU A 31 19.87 -20.70 -11.23
C GLU A 31 19.66 -20.98 -9.73
N GLU A 32 18.89 -20.16 -8.99
CA GLU A 32 18.64 -20.37 -7.55
C GLU A 32 17.14 -20.36 -7.21
N THR A 33 16.62 -21.48 -6.70
CA THR A 33 15.25 -21.58 -6.19
C THR A 33 15.22 -21.39 -4.67
N TYR A 34 14.55 -20.33 -4.22
CA TYR A 34 14.30 -20.09 -2.80
C TYR A 34 12.89 -20.59 -2.47
N SER A 35 12.73 -21.28 -1.33
CA SER A 35 11.37 -21.50 -0.82
C SER A 35 10.75 -20.16 -0.39
N GLU A 36 9.43 -20.01 -0.58
CA GLU A 36 8.72 -18.78 -0.21
C GLU A 36 8.96 -18.38 1.26
N LYS A 37 8.96 -19.38 2.16
CA LYS A 37 9.26 -19.17 3.59
C LYS A 37 10.66 -18.62 3.83
N TYR A 38 11.65 -19.17 3.14
CA TYR A 38 13.05 -18.76 3.32
C TYR A 38 13.29 -17.37 2.73
N LEU A 39 12.73 -17.07 1.55
CA LEU A 39 12.80 -15.74 0.96
C LEU A 39 12.11 -14.70 1.85
N GLY A 40 10.94 -15.02 2.41
CA GLY A 40 10.27 -14.17 3.37
C GLY A 40 11.08 -13.91 4.64
N MET A 41 11.83 -14.91 5.13
CA MET A 41 12.74 -14.74 6.27
C MET A 41 13.88 -13.78 5.95
N LEU A 42 14.50 -13.90 4.77
CA LEU A 42 15.58 -13.01 4.31
C LEU A 42 15.11 -11.56 4.13
N LEU A 43 13.91 -11.37 3.56
CA LEU A 43 13.31 -10.04 3.40
C LEU A 43 13.03 -9.39 4.75
N LYS A 44 12.47 -10.14 5.70
CA LYS A 44 12.22 -9.65 7.07
C LYS A 44 13.51 -9.30 7.80
N ASP A 45 14.56 -10.10 7.67
CA ASP A 45 15.85 -9.80 8.30
C ASP A 45 16.47 -8.51 7.75
N LYS A 46 16.41 -8.32 6.42
CA LYS A 46 16.98 -7.14 5.76
C LYS A 46 16.20 -5.85 6.01
N TYR A 47 14.88 -5.88 5.82
CA TYR A 47 14.05 -4.66 5.84
C TYR A 47 13.34 -4.44 7.17
N LYS A 48 13.30 -5.44 8.06
CA LYS A 48 12.68 -5.36 9.39
C LYS A 48 11.26 -4.80 9.31
N ASP A 49 11.00 -3.71 10.01
CA ASP A 49 9.68 -3.05 10.07
C ASP A 49 9.30 -2.35 8.75
N ARG A 50 10.21 -2.28 7.77
CA ARG A 50 9.94 -1.68 6.44
C ARG A 50 9.37 -2.66 5.43
N VAL A 51 9.16 -3.93 5.79
CA VAL A 51 8.55 -4.92 4.91
C VAL A 51 7.36 -5.60 5.59
N VAL A 52 6.26 -5.70 4.85
CA VAL A 52 5.05 -6.38 5.28
C VAL A 52 4.82 -7.56 4.34
N ILE A 53 4.76 -8.78 4.89
CA ILE A 53 4.50 -10.01 4.13
C ILE A 53 3.12 -10.53 4.50
N VAL A 54 2.26 -10.72 3.50
CA VAL A 54 0.87 -11.16 3.66
C VAL A 54 0.67 -12.49 2.94
N GLU A 55 0.32 -13.55 3.66
CA GLU A 55 0.15 -14.91 3.09
C GLU A 55 -1.17 -15.10 2.32
N ARG A 56 -2.20 -14.32 2.66
CA ARG A 56 -3.50 -14.33 1.95
C ARG A 56 -4.01 -12.91 1.81
N PRO A 57 -4.03 -12.34 0.60
CA PRO A 57 -4.61 -11.04 0.35
C PRO A 57 -6.14 -11.18 0.36
N ASP A 58 -6.73 -11.25 1.54
CA ASP A 58 -8.10 -10.80 1.71
C ASP A 58 -8.05 -9.26 1.74
N PRO A 59 -8.92 -8.54 0.99
CA PRO A 59 -8.94 -7.08 0.99
C PRO A 59 -9.05 -6.50 2.42
N SER A 60 -9.71 -7.21 3.32
CA SER A 60 -9.81 -6.85 4.74
C SER A 60 -8.44 -6.97 5.45
N THR A 61 -7.66 -8.00 5.14
CA THR A 61 -6.33 -8.28 5.70
C THR A 61 -5.32 -7.22 5.28
N ILE A 62 -5.32 -6.79 4.01
CA ILE A 62 -4.40 -5.74 3.56
C ILE A 62 -4.70 -4.42 4.27
N ILE A 63 -5.96 -4.00 4.28
CA ILE A 63 -6.37 -2.74 4.93
C ILE A 63 -6.11 -2.81 6.43
N PHE A 64 -6.42 -3.94 7.08
CA PHE A 64 -6.13 -4.17 8.49
C PHE A 64 -4.63 -4.05 8.80
N THR A 65 -3.77 -4.63 7.96
CA THR A 65 -2.32 -4.58 8.16
C THR A 65 -1.77 -3.18 7.94
N CYS A 66 -2.28 -2.44 6.93
CA CYS A 66 -1.93 -1.03 6.75
C CYS A 66 -2.33 -0.17 7.95
N LEU A 67 -3.52 -0.39 8.51
CA LEU A 67 -3.99 0.30 9.71
C LEU A 67 -3.14 -0.06 10.95
N LEU A 68 -2.72 -1.31 11.09
CA LEU A 68 -1.86 -1.75 12.19
C LEU A 68 -0.47 -1.11 12.09
N PHE A 69 0.14 -1.14 10.90
CA PHE A 69 1.43 -0.48 10.64
C PHE A 69 1.37 1.02 10.94
N ALA A 70 0.26 1.67 10.56
CA ALA A 70 -0.01 3.07 10.86
C ALA A 70 -0.13 3.33 12.37
N ALA A 71 -0.78 2.44 13.12
CA ALA A 71 -0.88 2.54 14.57
C ALA A 71 0.47 2.35 15.28
N GLU A 72 1.33 1.48 14.76
CA GLU A 72 2.67 1.21 15.31
C GLU A 72 3.63 2.40 15.20
N GLN A 73 3.34 3.40 14.36
CA GLN A 73 4.15 4.62 14.25
C GLN A 73 4.11 5.51 15.53
N GLY A 74 3.39 5.11 16.58
CA GLY A 74 3.49 5.71 17.91
C GLY A 74 2.89 7.11 18.05
N GLN A 75 2.16 7.59 17.05
CA GLN A 75 1.47 8.88 17.07
C GLN A 75 0.16 8.76 17.86
N LYS A 76 -0.12 9.72 18.75
CA LYS A 76 -1.34 9.73 19.58
C LYS A 76 -2.63 9.77 18.75
N PHE A 77 -2.57 10.40 17.59
CA PHE A 77 -3.64 10.44 16.59
C PHE A 77 -2.99 10.31 15.21
N PHE A 78 -3.45 9.36 14.40
CA PHE A 78 -2.98 9.16 13.03
C PHE A 78 -4.15 9.19 12.08
N SER A 79 -4.04 9.94 10.97
CA SER A 79 -5.08 9.96 9.94
C SER A 79 -4.63 9.20 8.71
N VAL A 80 -5.48 8.29 8.22
CA VAL A 80 -5.23 7.55 6.98
C VAL A 80 -6.29 7.97 5.96
N THR A 81 -5.84 8.31 4.76
CA THR A 81 -6.73 8.64 3.64
C THR A 81 -6.82 7.46 2.68
N PHE A 82 -8.03 7.06 2.31
CA PHE A 82 -8.30 5.98 1.37
C PHE A 82 -9.30 6.41 0.30
N ASP A 83 -9.18 5.87 -0.90
CA ASP A 83 -10.23 6.00 -1.92
C ASP A 83 -11.53 5.32 -1.47
N GLN A 84 -12.64 5.67 -2.14
CA GLN A 84 -14.00 5.33 -1.70
C GLN A 84 -14.23 3.86 -1.27
N PRO A 85 -13.85 2.82 -2.03
CA PRO A 85 -14.08 1.43 -1.60
C PRO A 85 -13.21 1.05 -0.39
N LEU A 86 -11.97 1.51 -0.36
CA LEU A 86 -11.02 1.23 0.73
C LEU A 86 -11.41 1.99 2.01
N TYR A 87 -11.94 3.19 1.88
CA TYR A 87 -12.46 4.00 2.98
C TYR A 87 -13.57 3.25 3.74
N TRP A 88 -14.54 2.68 3.01
CA TRP A 88 -15.63 1.93 3.64
C TRP A 88 -15.11 0.73 4.42
N LYS A 89 -14.18 -0.01 3.82
CA LYS A 89 -13.64 -1.21 4.45
C LYS A 89 -12.74 -0.90 5.65
N ALA A 90 -11.92 0.15 5.56
CA ALA A 90 -11.11 0.63 6.68
C ALA A 90 -11.99 1.12 7.84
N THR A 91 -13.08 1.83 7.52
CA THR A 91 -14.04 2.30 8.52
C THR A 91 -14.74 1.14 9.22
N GLU A 92 -15.18 0.12 8.48
CA GLU A 92 -15.76 -1.10 9.05
C GLU A 92 -14.80 -1.77 10.04
N ILE A 93 -13.53 -1.91 9.67
CA ILE A 93 -12.48 -2.52 10.50
C ILE A 93 -12.24 -1.72 11.79
N VAL A 94 -12.11 -0.39 11.70
CA VAL A 94 -11.88 0.48 12.87
C VAL A 94 -13.10 0.50 13.79
N LEU A 95 -14.31 0.47 13.23
CA LEU A 95 -15.55 0.45 14.01
C LEU A 95 -15.77 -0.88 14.73
N ALA A 96 -15.44 -2.00 14.08
CA ALA A 96 -15.53 -3.35 14.65
C ALA A 96 -14.43 -3.66 15.68
N SER A 97 -13.36 -2.86 15.72
CA SER A 97 -12.25 -3.05 16.66
C SER A 97 -12.65 -2.72 18.11
N PRO A 98 -12.16 -3.48 19.11
CA PRO A 98 -12.44 -3.23 20.51
C PRO A 98 -11.88 -1.88 20.97
N ALA A 99 -12.51 -1.26 21.98
CA ALA A 99 -12.18 0.10 22.44
C ALA A 99 -10.72 0.27 22.93
N ASN A 100 -10.10 -0.82 23.40
CA ASN A 100 -8.70 -0.84 23.85
C ASN A 100 -7.69 -1.11 22.72
N SER A 101 -8.15 -1.26 21.47
CA SER A 101 -7.28 -1.46 20.32
C SER A 101 -6.61 -0.16 19.91
N GLN A 102 -5.34 -0.24 19.50
CA GLN A 102 -4.61 0.89 18.92
C GLN A 102 -5.28 1.44 17.65
N LEU A 103 -6.07 0.59 16.96
CA LEU A 103 -6.85 0.98 15.79
C LEU A 103 -7.92 2.03 16.10
N ARG A 104 -8.37 2.15 17.37
CA ARG A 104 -9.41 3.12 17.76
C ARG A 104 -8.91 4.57 17.73
N ASN A 105 -7.60 4.77 17.75
CA ASN A 105 -6.97 6.09 17.64
C ASN A 105 -6.75 6.54 16.19
N ILE A 106 -7.11 5.70 15.21
CA ILE A 106 -6.97 6.01 13.79
C ILE A 106 -8.19 6.77 13.29
N ILE A 107 -7.94 7.90 12.63
CA ILE A 107 -8.96 8.68 11.93
C ILE A 107 -8.92 8.31 10.45
N VAL A 108 -9.87 7.51 10.00
CA VAL A 108 -10.03 7.16 8.58
C VAL A 108 -10.71 8.32 7.84
N ARG A 109 -10.13 8.77 6.73
CA ARG A 109 -10.65 9.86 5.89
C ARG A 109 -10.82 9.41 4.45
N LEU A 110 -11.86 9.90 3.78
CA LEU A 110 -12.05 9.68 2.35
C LEU A 110 -11.05 10.55 1.57
N CYS A 111 -10.24 9.92 0.73
CA CYS A 111 -9.38 10.60 -0.22
C CYS A 111 -10.23 11.09 -1.39
N GLY A 112 -10.15 12.39 -1.68
CA GLY A 112 -10.90 13.03 -2.77
C GLY A 112 -10.04 13.37 -3.98
N PHE A 113 -8.79 12.90 -4.04
CA PHE A 113 -7.87 13.35 -5.08
C PHE A 113 -8.31 12.92 -6.48
N HIS A 114 -8.68 11.65 -6.65
CA HIS A 114 -9.24 11.18 -7.92
C HIS A 114 -10.54 11.91 -8.29
N LEU A 115 -11.41 12.20 -7.32
CA LEU A 115 -12.62 12.97 -7.56
C LEU A 115 -12.30 14.40 -8.01
N LEU A 116 -11.32 15.05 -7.38
CA LEU A 116 -10.85 16.38 -7.75
C LEU A 116 -10.24 16.38 -9.15
N LEU A 117 -9.37 15.42 -9.46
CA LEU A 117 -8.76 15.28 -10.80
C LEU A 117 -9.81 15.00 -11.88
N SER A 118 -10.79 14.13 -11.62
CA SER A 118 -11.90 13.88 -12.54
C SER A 118 -12.79 15.12 -12.74
N PHE A 119 -13.02 15.89 -11.67
CA PHE A 119 -13.77 17.14 -11.73
C PHE A 119 -13.03 18.20 -12.56
N MET A 120 -11.73 18.41 -12.31
CA MET A 120 -10.91 19.32 -13.10
C MET A 120 -10.81 18.86 -14.56
N GLY A 121 -10.69 17.55 -14.81
CA GLY A 121 -10.72 16.99 -16.16
C GLY A 121 -12.05 17.24 -16.87
N SER A 122 -13.16 17.16 -16.16
CA SER A 122 -14.50 17.45 -16.69
C SER A 122 -14.69 18.94 -16.99
N ILE A 123 -14.14 19.83 -16.16
CA ILE A 123 -14.06 21.27 -16.45
C ILE A 123 -13.24 21.50 -17.72
N GLY A 124 -12.05 20.90 -17.83
CA GLY A 124 -11.23 21.00 -19.03
C GLY A 124 -11.93 20.48 -20.29
N HIS A 125 -12.66 19.37 -20.18
CA HIS A 125 -13.47 18.84 -21.28
C HIS A 125 -14.60 19.79 -21.69
N LEU A 126 -15.27 20.43 -20.74
CA LEU A 126 -16.31 21.43 -21.00
C LEU A 126 -15.74 22.71 -21.63
N MET A 127 -14.55 23.12 -21.21
CA MET A 127 -13.85 24.30 -21.73
C MET A 127 -13.26 24.07 -23.12
N SER A 128 -13.09 22.81 -23.54
CA SER A 128 -12.53 22.47 -24.84
C SER A 128 -13.39 23.02 -25.99
N GLY A 129 -12.77 23.81 -26.87
CA GLY A 129 -13.44 24.46 -28.01
C GLY A 129 -14.36 25.63 -27.63
N SER A 130 -14.36 26.06 -26.36
CA SER A 130 -15.14 27.22 -25.90
C SER A 130 -14.40 28.56 -26.05
N GLY A 131 -13.10 28.54 -26.40
CA GLY A 131 -12.25 29.72 -26.39
C GLY A 131 -11.84 30.22 -24.99
N LEU A 132 -12.24 29.49 -23.94
CA LEU A 132 -11.79 29.68 -22.55
C LEU A 132 -10.68 28.70 -22.16
N GLU A 133 -10.27 27.84 -23.08
CA GLU A 133 -9.10 26.97 -22.91
C GLU A 133 -7.81 27.82 -22.81
N ASP A 134 -6.85 27.37 -22.00
CA ASP A 134 -5.57 28.07 -21.85
C ASP A 134 -4.89 28.22 -23.23
N PRO A 135 -4.23 29.36 -23.52
CA PRO A 135 -3.53 29.59 -24.79
C PRO A 135 -2.33 28.67 -25.00
#